data_AF-A0A947ZQY1-F1
#
_entry.id   AF-A0A947ZQY1-F1
#
_cell.length_a   1.000
_cell.length_b   1.000
_cell.length_c   1.000
_cell.angle_alpha   90.00
_cell.angle_beta   90.00
_cell.angle_gamma   90.00
#
_symmetry.space_group_name_H-M   'P 1'
#
loop_
_entity.id
_entity.type
_entity.pdbx_description
1 polymer ?
#
loop_
_entity_poly.entity_id
_entity_poly.type
_entity_poly.pdbx_seq_one_letter_code
_entity_poly.pdbx_strand_id
1 'polypeptide(L)'
;MTEDITLDHLKELDIKKIALDRDKFGPLTFEESYPLLEKLQILFIELSELGYLDKLIPEEINKVNNNRNHFARLVDRLQKFDMQVDQNFKVTRDNFEMEVRSLYNRTFVDLREILVYLRQEASQNKDTRLLQKERGEVQQVLKEAEQIKKSLSYELQDLKKNKEAIESERGALPSAYLGVEFKKQSGEFEKQSKEWGSGRIKALNLLTSLVVFNVLLYSVGLFMDSNFIEKVFSSHYFILVFALVSILVYNLGFATKNYNIYSNLLITSNHRYNVAETMNRFLGTNPPPEDRSEIIKQK
;
A
#
# COMPACT_ATOMS: atom_id res chain seq x y z
N MET A 1 12.70 -26.74 40.62
CA MET A 1 13.80 -26.17 39.82
C MET A 1 13.15 -25.33 38.75
N THR A 2 13.06 -24.02 38.97
CA THR A 2 12.62 -23.06 37.96
C THR A 2 13.77 -22.91 36.97
N GLU A 3 13.59 -23.35 35.74
CA GLU A 3 14.47 -22.91 34.66
C GLU A 3 14.42 -21.39 34.67
N ASP A 4 15.56 -20.75 34.98
CA ASP A 4 15.69 -19.32 34.80
C ASP A 4 15.42 -19.04 33.33
N ILE A 5 14.35 -18.30 33.04
CA ILE A 5 14.02 -17.90 31.68
C ILE A 5 15.20 -17.05 31.19
N THR A 6 16.07 -17.68 30.41
CA THR A 6 17.23 -17.04 29.80
C THR A 6 16.77 -16.04 28.76
N LEU A 7 17.68 -15.12 28.42
CA LEU A 7 17.38 -14.02 27.51
C LEU A 7 17.03 -14.52 26.10
N ASP A 8 17.55 -15.69 25.71
CA ASP A 8 17.19 -16.36 24.46
C ASP A 8 15.77 -16.92 24.49
N HIS A 9 15.32 -17.47 25.62
CA HIS A 9 13.92 -17.88 25.77
C HIS A 9 12.95 -16.70 25.68
N LEU A 10 13.33 -15.50 26.14
CA LEU A 10 12.51 -14.30 25.98
C LEU A 10 12.28 -13.89 24.52
N LYS A 11 13.19 -14.23 23.59
CA LYS A 11 13.02 -13.93 22.15
C LYS A 11 12.06 -14.91 21.47
N GLU A 12 12.00 -16.14 21.95
CA GLU A 12 11.17 -17.21 21.38
C GLU A 12 9.74 -17.23 21.94
N LEU A 13 9.50 -16.53 23.05
CA LEU A 13 8.20 -16.48 23.71
C LEU A 13 7.20 -15.60 22.95
N ASP A 14 6.12 -16.22 22.47
CA ASP A 14 4.96 -15.52 21.92
C ASP A 14 4.04 -15.04 23.07
N ILE A 15 4.30 -13.84 23.60
CA ILE A 15 3.53 -13.21 24.67
C ILE A 15 2.05 -13.04 24.28
N LYS A 16 1.75 -12.84 22.99
CA LYS A 16 0.38 -12.70 22.52
C LYS A 16 -0.38 -14.02 22.68
N LYS A 17 0.22 -15.12 22.25
CA LYS A 17 -0.35 -16.45 22.43
C LYS A 17 -0.54 -16.78 23.90
N ILE A 18 0.41 -16.41 24.76
CA ILE A 18 0.36 -16.70 26.20
C ILE A 18 -0.70 -15.85 26.91
N ALA A 19 -0.85 -14.57 26.61
CA ALA A 19 -1.76 -13.67 27.35
C ALA A 19 -3.22 -13.73 26.85
N LEU A 20 -3.41 -14.04 25.57
CA LEU A 20 -4.72 -14.03 24.90
C LEU A 20 -5.26 -15.44 24.61
N ASP A 21 -4.72 -16.47 25.26
CA ASP A 21 -5.19 -17.84 25.12
C ASP A 21 -6.63 -17.98 25.64
N ARG A 22 -7.59 -17.98 24.72
CA ARG A 22 -9.02 -18.13 25.03
C ARG A 22 -9.38 -19.55 25.44
N ASP A 23 -8.61 -20.54 25.03
CA ASP A 23 -8.84 -21.93 25.43
C ASP A 23 -8.47 -22.10 26.91
N LYS A 24 -7.42 -21.40 27.35
CA LYS A 24 -6.95 -21.42 28.73
C LYS A 24 -7.66 -20.46 29.68
N PHE A 25 -8.03 -19.26 29.21
CA PHE A 25 -8.60 -18.20 30.06
C PHE A 25 -10.07 -17.86 29.76
N GLY A 26 -10.68 -18.52 28.77
CA GLY A 26 -12.07 -18.28 28.38
C GLY A 26 -12.34 -16.80 28.08
N PRO A 27 -13.40 -16.18 28.64
CA PRO A 27 -13.71 -14.77 28.41
C PRO A 27 -12.87 -13.79 29.25
N LEU A 28 -11.98 -14.28 30.12
CA LEU A 28 -11.21 -13.46 31.06
C LEU A 28 -9.72 -13.42 30.71
N THR A 29 -9.43 -13.23 29.42
CA THR A 29 -8.08 -13.03 28.88
C THR A 29 -7.42 -11.74 29.41
N PHE A 30 -6.10 -11.66 29.29
CA PHE A 30 -5.29 -10.54 29.76
C PHE A 30 -5.15 -9.43 28.70
N GLU A 31 -6.28 -8.99 28.13
CA GLU A 31 -6.30 -8.05 27.00
C GLU A 31 -5.70 -6.68 27.36
N GLU A 32 -5.89 -6.20 28.59
CA GLU A 32 -5.36 -4.90 29.02
C GLU A 32 -3.85 -4.93 29.28
N SER A 33 -3.34 -6.05 29.79
CA SER A 33 -1.92 -6.16 30.20
C SER A 33 -1.00 -6.66 29.09
N TYR A 34 -1.54 -7.37 28.09
CA TYR A 34 -0.82 -7.80 26.88
C TYR A 34 0.05 -6.70 26.23
N PRO A 35 -0.46 -5.51 25.88
CA PRO A 35 0.36 -4.49 25.21
C PRO A 35 1.50 -3.95 26.09
N LEU A 36 1.40 -4.08 27.42
CA LEU A 36 2.47 -3.67 28.33
C LEU A 36 3.55 -4.75 28.43
N LEU A 37 3.14 -6.03 28.47
CA LEU A 37 4.06 -7.17 28.45
C LEU A 37 4.87 -7.22 27.15
N GLU A 38 4.23 -6.98 26.00
CA GLU A 38 4.89 -6.91 24.70
C GLU A 38 5.92 -5.79 24.64
N LYS A 39 5.58 -4.58 25.14
CA LYS A 39 6.53 -3.47 25.21
C LYS A 39 7.72 -3.77 26.13
N LEU A 40 7.50 -4.45 27.26
CA LEU A 40 8.59 -4.90 28.14
C LEU A 40 9.50 -5.90 27.44
N GLN A 41 8.92 -6.87 26.74
CA GLN A 41 9.69 -7.85 25.96
C GLN A 41 10.56 -7.14 24.92
N ILE A 42 9.98 -6.26 24.11
CA ILE A 42 10.71 -5.48 23.09
C ILE A 42 11.83 -4.67 23.73
N LEU A 43 11.58 -4.01 24.86
CA LEU A 43 12.59 -3.24 25.58
C LEU A 43 13.80 -4.09 25.99
N PHE A 44 13.57 -5.28 26.55
CA PHE A 44 14.67 -6.16 26.97
C PHE A 44 15.43 -6.78 25.79
N ILE A 45 14.74 -7.08 24.69
CA ILE A 45 15.38 -7.52 23.45
C ILE A 45 16.28 -6.41 22.91
N GLU A 46 15.77 -5.17 22.84
CA GLU A 46 16.54 -4.02 22.39
C GLU A 46 17.78 -3.78 23.25
N LEU A 47 17.65 -3.80 24.59
CA LEU A 47 18.79 -3.66 25.49
C LEU A 47 19.86 -4.72 25.24
N SER A 48 19.45 -5.97 24.97
CA SER A 48 20.37 -7.04 24.61
C SER A 48 21.06 -6.81 23.28
N GLU A 49 20.34 -6.38 22.26
CA GLU A 49 20.90 -6.11 20.92
C GLU A 49 21.89 -4.94 20.95
N LEU A 50 21.67 -3.97 21.83
CA LEU A 50 22.58 -2.85 22.03
C LEU A 50 23.84 -3.22 22.82
N GLY A 51 23.91 -4.43 23.37
CA GLY A 51 25.08 -4.95 24.08
C GLY A 51 25.24 -4.39 25.50
N TYR A 52 24.14 -4.27 26.26
CA TYR A 52 24.16 -3.63 27.58
C TYR A 52 25.16 -4.25 28.58
N LEU A 53 25.51 -5.53 28.44
CA LEU A 53 26.45 -6.23 29.32
C LEU A 53 27.88 -5.71 29.19
N ASP A 54 28.28 -5.26 28.00
CA ASP A 54 29.66 -4.87 27.72
C ASP A 54 29.89 -3.37 27.94
N LYS A 55 28.80 -2.60 28.02
CA LYS A 55 28.80 -1.14 27.89
C LYS A 55 28.37 -0.40 29.15
N LEU A 56 27.64 -1.06 30.03
CA LEU A 56 27.12 -0.45 31.25
C LEU A 56 28.00 -0.78 32.45
N ILE A 57 27.90 0.05 33.49
CA ILE A 57 28.55 -0.25 34.76
C ILE A 57 27.80 -1.37 35.51
N PRO A 58 28.45 -2.11 36.42
CA PRO A 58 27.83 -3.25 37.11
C PRO A 58 26.51 -2.92 37.82
N GLU A 59 26.37 -1.71 38.36
CA GLU A 59 25.14 -1.25 39.02
C GLU A 59 23.95 -1.18 38.07
N GLU A 60 24.16 -0.65 36.86
CA GLU A 60 23.17 -0.56 35.81
C GLU A 60 22.83 -1.94 35.23
N ILE A 61 23.85 -2.80 35.03
CA ILE A 61 23.66 -4.20 34.63
C ILE A 61 22.76 -4.92 35.63
N ASN A 62 23.03 -4.75 36.93
CA ASN A 62 22.20 -5.33 37.99
C ASN A 62 20.78 -4.78 37.95
N LYS A 63 20.60 -3.48 37.68
CA LYS A 63 19.28 -2.85 37.55
C LYS A 63 18.49 -3.45 36.38
N VAL A 64 19.12 -3.62 35.21
CA VAL A 64 18.50 -4.27 34.04
C VAL A 64 18.14 -5.72 34.36
N ASN A 65 19.08 -6.48 34.92
CA ASN A 65 18.87 -7.90 35.24
C ASN A 65 17.77 -8.10 36.29
N ASN A 66 17.68 -7.24 37.31
CA ASN A 66 16.63 -7.32 38.32
C ASN A 66 15.24 -7.07 37.72
N ASN A 67 15.10 -6.06 36.86
CA ASN A 67 13.85 -5.79 36.15
C ASN A 67 13.48 -6.94 35.20
N ARG A 68 14.47 -7.47 34.46
CA ARG A 68 14.30 -8.63 33.56
C ARG A 68 13.84 -9.87 34.33
N ASN A 69 14.46 -10.17 35.47
CA ASN A 69 14.11 -11.32 36.29
C ASN A 69 12.71 -11.15 36.92
N HIS A 70 12.27 -9.93 37.24
CA HIS A 70 10.89 -9.68 37.64
C HIS A 70 9.92 -9.94 36.48
N PHE A 71 10.23 -9.42 35.29
CA PHE A 71 9.43 -9.69 34.09
C PHE A 71 9.33 -11.20 33.79
N ALA A 72 10.45 -11.93 33.82
CA ALA A 72 10.47 -13.38 33.64
C ALA A 72 9.56 -14.11 34.64
N ARG A 73 9.60 -13.73 35.93
CA ARG A 73 8.71 -14.30 36.94
C ARG A 73 7.23 -14.00 36.68
N LEU A 74 6.91 -12.84 36.10
CA LEU A 74 5.53 -12.55 35.68
C LEU A 74 5.09 -13.41 34.51
N VAL A 75 5.94 -13.58 33.51
CA VAL A 75 5.65 -14.44 32.36
C VAL A 75 5.47 -15.91 32.80
N ASP A 76 6.36 -16.42 33.67
CA ASP A 76 6.24 -17.75 34.24
C ASP A 76 4.93 -17.93 35.04
N ARG A 77 4.56 -16.93 35.85
CA ARG A 77 3.28 -16.93 36.57
C ARG A 77 2.09 -16.95 35.62
N LEU A 78 2.13 -16.16 34.54
CA LEU A 78 1.08 -16.14 33.52
C LEU A 78 0.95 -17.49 32.81
N GLN A 79 2.08 -18.12 32.49
CA GLN A 79 2.11 -19.46 31.89
C GLN A 79 1.58 -20.55 32.83
N LYS A 80 1.82 -20.43 34.13
CA LYS A 80 1.34 -21.37 35.16
C LYS A 80 -0.06 -21.05 35.67
N PHE A 81 -0.61 -19.89 35.31
CA PHE A 81 -1.92 -19.47 35.78
C PHE A 81 -3.01 -20.38 35.23
N ASP A 82 -3.88 -20.90 36.10
CA ASP A 82 -4.95 -21.84 35.75
C ASP A 82 -6.24 -21.44 36.46
N MET A 83 -7.33 -21.29 35.68
CA MET A 83 -8.65 -20.91 36.19
C MET A 83 -9.30 -21.99 37.04
N GLN A 84 -8.94 -23.25 36.83
CA GLN A 84 -9.55 -24.38 37.53
C GLN A 84 -9.06 -24.53 38.96
N VAL A 85 -7.87 -23.98 39.25
CA VAL A 85 -7.19 -24.11 40.54
C VAL A 85 -7.51 -22.95 41.48
N ASP A 86 -7.72 -21.74 40.95
CA ASP A 86 -7.93 -20.53 41.76
C ASP A 86 -9.42 -20.16 41.92
N GLN A 87 -9.94 -20.35 43.13
CA GLN A 87 -11.33 -20.01 43.49
C GLN A 87 -11.62 -18.49 43.41
N ASN A 88 -10.59 -17.64 43.46
CA ASN A 88 -10.69 -16.17 43.38
C ASN A 88 -10.02 -15.61 42.13
N PHE A 89 -10.10 -16.35 41.01
CA PHE A 89 -9.49 -16.03 39.72
C PHE A 89 -9.55 -14.54 39.33
N LYS A 90 -10.70 -13.88 39.49
CA LYS A 90 -10.89 -12.48 39.10
C LYS A 90 -9.95 -11.54 39.88
N VAL A 91 -9.85 -11.74 41.19
CA VAL A 91 -8.99 -10.93 42.06
C VAL A 91 -7.52 -11.17 41.73
N THR A 92 -7.14 -12.43 41.49
CA THR A 92 -5.76 -12.78 41.10
C THR A 92 -5.37 -12.17 39.75
N ARG A 93 -6.30 -12.19 38.78
CA ARG A 93 -6.12 -11.55 37.47
C ARG A 93 -5.95 -10.03 37.62
N ASP A 94 -6.87 -9.37 38.32
CA ASP A 94 -6.84 -7.91 38.48
C ASP A 94 -5.56 -7.46 39.22
N ASN A 95 -5.10 -8.23 40.21
CA ASN A 95 -3.82 -8.01 40.88
C ASN A 95 -2.62 -8.20 39.94
N PHE A 96 -2.66 -9.22 39.09
CA PHE A 96 -1.61 -9.45 38.09
C PHE A 96 -1.53 -8.29 37.10
N GLU A 97 -2.67 -7.81 36.60
CA GLU A 97 -2.70 -6.67 35.67
C GLU A 97 -2.15 -5.38 36.30
N MET A 98 -2.49 -5.13 37.58
CA MET A 98 -1.92 -4.02 38.34
C MET A 98 -0.41 -4.17 38.52
N GLU A 99 0.08 -5.39 38.78
CA GLU A 99 1.51 -5.68 38.91
C GLU A 99 2.26 -5.46 37.59
N VAL A 100 1.71 -5.91 36.46
CA VAL A 100 2.28 -5.66 35.12
C VAL A 100 2.37 -4.16 34.85
N ARG A 101 1.31 -3.41 35.15
CA ARG A 101 1.29 -1.95 34.96
C ARG A 101 2.33 -1.25 35.83
N SER A 102 2.46 -1.67 37.09
CA SER A 102 3.46 -1.13 38.01
C SER A 102 4.88 -1.43 37.54
N LEU A 103 5.14 -2.68 37.12
CA LEU A 103 6.43 -3.09 36.58
C LEU A 103 6.77 -2.28 35.32
N TYR A 104 5.86 -2.18 34.36
CA TYR A 104 6.09 -1.39 33.13
C TYR A 104 6.51 0.04 33.45
N ASN A 105 5.75 0.73 34.32
CA ASN A 105 6.05 2.12 34.66
C ASN A 105 7.41 2.25 35.37
N ARG A 106 7.70 1.36 36.33
CA ARG A 106 8.98 1.36 37.03
C ARG A 106 10.14 1.07 36.08
N THR A 107 10.07 -0.02 35.33
CA THR A 107 11.13 -0.42 34.40
C THR A 107 11.36 0.64 33.32
N PHE A 108 10.32 1.26 32.79
CA PHE A 108 10.46 2.33 31.80
C PHE A 108 11.20 3.54 32.38
N VAL A 109 10.81 4.01 33.57
CA VAL A 109 11.51 5.12 34.25
C VAL A 109 12.95 4.73 34.56
N ASP A 110 13.15 3.51 35.05
CA ASP A 110 14.45 3.03 35.51
C ASP A 110 15.47 2.81 34.41
N LEU A 111 15.02 2.38 33.23
CA LEU A 111 15.89 1.98 32.11
C LEU A 111 15.92 3.00 30.98
N ARG A 112 15.10 4.06 31.03
CA ARG A 112 15.06 5.08 29.97
C ARG A 112 16.42 5.75 29.74
N GLU A 113 17.12 6.15 30.80
CA GLU A 113 18.41 6.83 30.66
C GLU A 113 19.47 5.88 30.09
N ILE A 114 19.50 4.63 30.57
CA ILE A 114 20.34 3.55 30.07
C ILE A 114 20.10 3.30 28.57
N LEU A 115 18.83 3.23 28.16
CA LEU A 115 18.46 3.00 26.76
C LEU A 115 18.93 4.15 25.86
N VAL A 116 18.78 5.40 26.31
CA VAL A 116 19.25 6.58 25.57
C VAL A 116 20.76 6.55 25.42
N TYR A 117 21.49 6.24 26.50
CA TYR A 117 22.95 6.09 26.46
C TYR A 117 23.37 5.00 25.47
N LEU A 118 22.81 3.80 25.57
CA LEU A 118 23.16 2.68 24.69
C LEU A 118 22.84 2.95 23.22
N ARG A 119 21.72 3.62 22.92
CA ARG A 119 21.38 4.07 21.55
C ARG A 119 22.37 5.11 21.05
N GLN A 120 22.76 6.05 21.89
CA GLN A 120 23.76 7.06 21.55
C GLN A 120 25.12 6.41 21.31
N GLU A 121 25.55 5.46 22.12
CA GLU A 121 26.81 4.76 21.94
C GLU A 121 26.79 3.83 20.72
N ALA A 122 25.66 3.15 20.48
CA ALA A 122 25.46 2.34 19.26
C ALA A 122 25.43 3.21 18.00
N SER A 123 24.90 4.43 18.08
CA SER A 123 25.06 5.42 17.02
C SER A 123 26.52 5.82 16.88
N GLN A 124 27.23 6.23 17.93
CA GLN A 124 28.64 6.66 17.83
C GLN A 124 29.56 5.57 17.24
N ASN A 125 29.31 4.30 17.53
CA ASN A 125 30.10 3.18 17.02
C ASN A 125 29.76 2.75 15.59
N LYS A 126 28.62 3.15 15.01
CA LYS A 126 28.25 2.82 13.62
C LYS A 126 28.64 3.91 12.61
N ASP A 127 29.29 5.01 13.05
CA ASP A 127 28.86 6.29 12.50
C ASP A 127 29.91 7.39 12.39
N THR A 128 30.83 7.22 11.44
CA THR A 128 31.48 8.36 10.76
C THR A 128 31.20 8.42 9.26
N ARG A 129 30.60 7.37 8.67
CA ARG A 129 30.31 7.31 7.23
C ARG A 129 28.82 7.24 6.88
N LEU A 130 27.95 6.75 7.77
CA LEU A 130 26.51 6.67 7.52
C LEU A 130 25.77 7.96 7.90
N LEU A 131 26.16 8.66 8.97
CA LEU A 131 25.57 9.95 9.39
C LEU A 131 25.68 11.06 8.35
N GLN A 132 26.75 11.11 7.57
CA GLN A 132 26.84 12.10 6.49
C GLN A 132 25.85 11.80 5.38
N LYS A 133 25.55 10.53 5.13
CA LYS A 133 24.61 10.09 4.12
C LYS A 133 23.16 10.22 4.61
N GLU A 134 22.89 9.77 5.84
CA GLU A 134 21.58 9.90 6.49
C GLU A 134 21.23 11.35 6.83
N ARG A 135 22.17 12.23 7.20
CA ARG A 135 21.87 13.66 7.34
C ARG A 135 21.52 14.32 6.01
N GLY A 136 22.14 13.87 4.91
CA GLY A 136 21.77 14.29 3.56
C GLY A 136 20.37 13.82 3.19
N GLU A 137 20.07 12.55 3.44
CA GLU A 137 18.77 11.94 3.16
C GLU A 137 17.66 12.50 4.06
N VAL A 138 17.90 12.73 5.36
CA VAL A 138 16.94 13.35 6.29
C VAL A 138 16.72 14.82 5.94
N GLN A 139 17.74 15.57 5.54
CA GLN A 139 17.53 16.95 5.03
C GLN A 139 16.75 16.96 3.73
N GLN A 140 16.96 15.97 2.85
CA GLN A 140 16.19 15.84 1.63
C GLN A 140 14.73 15.48 1.94
N VAL A 141 14.48 14.52 2.83
CA VAL A 141 13.14 14.15 3.31
C VAL A 141 12.45 15.33 3.99
N LEU A 142 13.16 16.15 4.78
CA LEU A 142 12.60 17.35 5.39
C LEU A 142 12.25 18.42 4.34
N LYS A 143 13.08 18.60 3.30
CA LYS A 143 12.76 19.49 2.17
C LYS A 143 11.57 19.00 1.38
N GLU A 144 11.48 17.70 1.10
CA GLU A 144 10.33 17.08 0.43
C GLU A 144 9.07 17.21 1.28
N ALA A 145 9.15 16.96 2.58
CA ALA A 145 8.05 17.16 3.51
C ALA A 145 7.60 18.63 3.59
N GLU A 146 8.53 19.59 3.54
CA GLU A 146 8.18 21.01 3.51
C GLU A 146 7.56 21.43 2.18
N GLN A 147 8.03 20.87 1.06
CA GLN A 147 7.42 21.05 -0.25
C GLN A 147 6.00 20.47 -0.30
N ILE A 148 5.81 19.27 0.23
CA ILE A 148 4.49 18.62 0.36
C ILE A 148 3.57 19.43 1.27
N LYS A 149 4.08 19.93 2.39
CA LYS A 149 3.31 20.81 3.29
C LYS A 149 2.90 22.11 2.60
N LYS A 150 3.79 22.70 1.80
CA LYS A 150 3.48 23.89 1.00
C LYS A 150 2.44 23.57 -0.09
N SER A 151 2.58 22.47 -0.82
CA SER A 151 1.60 22.06 -1.85
C SER A 151 0.23 21.79 -1.23
N LEU A 152 0.17 21.06 -0.11
CA LEU A 152 -1.07 20.83 0.65
C LEU A 152 -1.68 22.13 1.16
N SER A 153 -0.86 23.10 1.60
CA SER A 153 -1.36 24.40 2.03
C SER A 153 -1.97 25.19 0.87
N TYR A 154 -1.33 25.18 -0.31
CA TYR A 154 -1.88 25.81 -1.50
C TYR A 154 -3.17 25.12 -1.95
N GLU A 155 -3.20 23.79 -1.95
CA GLU A 155 -4.37 22.99 -2.34
C GLU A 155 -5.53 23.16 -1.34
N LEU A 156 -5.26 23.25 -0.04
CA LEU A 156 -6.26 23.59 0.98
C LEU A 156 -6.80 25.01 0.82
N GLN A 157 -5.94 25.96 0.47
CA GLN A 157 -6.37 27.34 0.23
C GLN A 157 -7.23 27.44 -1.04
N ASP A 158 -6.86 26.71 -2.09
CA ASP A 158 -7.64 26.61 -3.32
C ASP A 158 -8.98 25.90 -3.06
N LEU A 159 -8.98 24.79 -2.33
CA LEU A 159 -10.20 24.10 -1.90
C LEU A 159 -11.12 24.98 -1.05
N LYS A 160 -10.57 25.78 -0.13
CA LYS A 160 -11.37 26.73 0.67
C LYS A 160 -11.96 27.83 -0.20
N LYS A 161 -11.16 28.42 -1.10
CA LYS A 161 -11.63 29.42 -2.05
C LYS A 161 -12.70 28.85 -2.99
N ASN A 162 -12.52 27.63 -3.46
CA ASN A 162 -13.48 26.91 -4.28
C ASN A 162 -14.74 26.57 -3.49
N LYS A 163 -14.63 26.19 -2.21
CA LYS A 163 -15.79 25.94 -1.34
C LYS A 163 -16.61 27.21 -1.09
N GLU A 164 -15.96 28.34 -0.79
CA GLU A 164 -16.64 29.63 -0.61
C GLU A 164 -17.28 30.12 -1.91
N ALA A 165 -16.65 29.86 -3.06
CA ALA A 165 -17.21 30.13 -4.36
C ALA A 165 -18.44 29.22 -4.66
N ILE A 166 -18.35 27.92 -4.33
CA ILE A 166 -19.45 26.95 -4.49
C ILE A 166 -20.65 27.28 -3.58
N GLU A 167 -20.40 27.77 -2.37
CA GLU A 167 -21.44 28.19 -1.43
C GLU A 167 -22.12 29.52 -1.84
N SER A 168 -21.42 30.39 -2.57
CA SER A 168 -21.97 31.66 -3.06
C SER A 168 -22.68 31.56 -4.43
N GLU A 169 -22.22 30.68 -5.32
CA GLU A 169 -22.87 30.44 -6.63
C GLU A 169 -23.73 29.17 -6.59
N ARG A 170 -25.05 29.33 -6.44
CA ARG A 170 -26.05 28.24 -6.45
C ARG A 170 -25.93 27.36 -7.70
N GLY A 171 -25.17 26.26 -7.61
CA GLY A 171 -25.15 25.16 -8.58
C GLY A 171 -24.32 25.36 -9.87
N ALA A 172 -23.90 26.58 -10.21
CA ALA A 172 -23.09 26.85 -11.39
C ALA A 172 -21.67 26.25 -11.28
N LEU A 173 -20.98 26.50 -10.17
CA LEU A 173 -19.62 26.01 -9.91
C LEU A 173 -19.48 24.47 -9.87
N PRO A 174 -20.38 23.70 -9.21
CA PRO A 174 -20.34 22.24 -9.28
C PRO A 174 -20.49 21.70 -10.70
N SER A 175 -21.34 22.32 -11.53
CA SER A 175 -21.52 21.91 -12.93
C SER A 175 -20.31 22.24 -13.80
N ALA A 176 -19.66 23.39 -13.56
CA ALA A 176 -18.41 23.76 -14.21
C ALA A 176 -17.26 22.82 -13.82
N TYR A 177 -17.14 22.45 -12.55
CA TYR A 177 -16.14 21.50 -12.06
C TYR A 177 -16.34 20.10 -12.65
N LEU A 178 -17.57 19.58 -12.65
CA LEU A 178 -17.90 18.32 -13.31
C LEU A 178 -17.59 18.36 -14.82
N GLY A 179 -17.81 19.50 -15.47
CA GLY A 179 -17.40 19.71 -16.86
C GLY A 179 -15.88 19.56 -17.04
N VAL A 180 -15.08 20.24 -16.22
CA VAL A 180 -13.61 20.12 -16.29
C VAL A 180 -13.16 18.67 -16.10
N GLU A 181 -13.76 17.96 -15.14
CA GLU A 181 -13.40 16.57 -14.85
C GLU A 181 -13.82 15.60 -15.97
N PHE A 182 -15.03 15.72 -16.53
CA PHE A 182 -15.44 14.91 -17.69
C PHE A 182 -14.59 15.19 -18.92
N LYS A 183 -14.15 16.45 -19.12
CA LYS A 183 -13.24 16.81 -20.21
C LYS A 183 -11.87 16.16 -20.04
N LYS A 184 -11.35 16.13 -18.82
CA LYS A 184 -10.09 15.44 -18.49
C LYS A 184 -10.20 13.93 -18.77
N GLN A 185 -11.27 13.30 -18.27
CA GLN A 185 -11.53 11.87 -18.51
C GLN A 185 -11.70 11.56 -19.99
N SER A 186 -12.39 12.41 -20.75
CA SER A 186 -12.46 12.29 -22.21
C SER A 186 -11.09 12.33 -22.86
N GLY A 187 -10.21 13.25 -22.47
CA GLY A 187 -8.85 13.32 -23.01
C GLY A 187 -8.04 12.05 -22.73
N GLU A 188 -8.17 11.47 -21.54
CA GLU A 188 -7.53 10.20 -21.19
C GLU A 188 -8.07 9.02 -22.01
N PHE A 189 -9.40 8.91 -22.15
CA PHE A 189 -10.02 7.87 -22.98
C PHE A 189 -9.72 8.02 -24.46
N GLU A 190 -9.59 9.25 -24.97
CA GLU A 190 -9.16 9.53 -26.34
C GLU A 190 -7.74 9.02 -26.57
N LYS A 191 -6.82 9.33 -25.65
CA LYS A 191 -5.43 8.85 -25.73
C LYS A 191 -5.38 7.32 -25.74
N GLN A 192 -6.06 6.68 -24.79
CA GLN A 192 -6.07 5.22 -24.69
C GLN A 192 -6.75 4.57 -25.92
N SER A 193 -7.84 5.14 -26.42
CA SER A 193 -8.48 4.70 -27.66
C SER A 193 -7.52 4.79 -28.85
N LYS A 194 -6.77 5.89 -29.01
CA LYS A 194 -5.76 6.03 -30.07
C LYS A 194 -4.63 5.00 -29.95
N GLU A 195 -4.15 4.74 -28.73
CA GLU A 195 -3.11 3.74 -28.47
C GLU A 195 -3.57 2.33 -28.86
N TRP A 196 -4.75 1.91 -28.38
CA TRP A 196 -5.33 0.60 -28.76
C TRP A 196 -5.67 0.51 -30.24
N GLY A 197 -6.13 1.60 -30.84
CA GLY A 197 -6.38 1.70 -32.28
C GLY A 197 -5.10 1.53 -33.11
N SER A 198 -4.00 2.16 -32.68
CA SER A 198 -2.68 1.97 -33.29
C SER A 198 -2.18 0.53 -33.13
N GLY A 199 -2.35 -0.05 -31.93
CA GLY A 199 -2.04 -1.46 -31.67
C GLY A 199 -2.80 -2.42 -32.59
N ARG A 200 -4.10 -2.18 -32.81
CA ARG A 200 -4.93 -2.94 -33.75
C ARG A 200 -4.38 -2.88 -35.18
N ILE A 201 -4.03 -1.68 -35.67
CA ILE A 201 -3.48 -1.50 -37.02
C ILE A 201 -2.13 -2.20 -37.16
N LYS A 202 -1.26 -2.10 -36.16
CA LYS A 202 0.04 -2.80 -36.15
C LYS A 202 -0.12 -4.32 -36.18
N ALA A 203 -1.02 -4.86 -35.37
CA ALA A 203 -1.31 -6.30 -35.34
C ALA A 203 -1.86 -6.78 -36.69
N LEU A 204 -2.77 -6.02 -37.31
CA LEU A 204 -3.30 -6.32 -38.64
C LEU A 204 -2.20 -6.30 -39.69
N ASN A 205 -1.33 -5.28 -39.68
CA ASN A 205 -0.21 -5.17 -40.63
C ASN A 205 0.79 -6.32 -40.47
N LEU A 206 1.08 -6.74 -39.24
CA LEU A 206 1.94 -7.91 -38.98
C LEU A 206 1.30 -9.20 -39.52
N LEU A 207 0.00 -9.39 -39.31
CA LEU A 207 -0.71 -10.56 -39.81
C LEU A 207 -0.74 -10.59 -41.34
N THR A 208 -1.04 -9.46 -41.98
CA THR A 208 -0.99 -9.33 -43.45
C THR A 208 0.42 -9.59 -43.98
N SER A 209 1.45 -9.01 -43.36
CA SER A 209 2.86 -9.22 -43.75
C SER A 209 3.25 -10.69 -43.65
N LEU A 210 2.82 -11.38 -42.58
CA LEU A 210 3.07 -12.81 -42.40
C LEU A 210 2.43 -13.64 -43.51
N VAL A 211 1.18 -13.35 -43.88
CA VAL A 211 0.51 -14.07 -44.98
C VAL A 211 1.23 -13.82 -46.30
N VAL A 212 1.53 -12.55 -46.62
CA VAL A 212 2.27 -12.20 -47.85
C VAL A 212 3.63 -12.89 -47.90
N PHE A 213 4.36 -12.89 -46.78
CA PHE A 213 5.65 -13.55 -46.67
C PHE A 213 5.55 -15.05 -46.93
N ASN A 214 4.58 -15.74 -46.33
CA ASN A 214 4.35 -17.17 -46.56
C ASN A 214 4.00 -17.48 -48.01
N VAL A 215 3.13 -16.66 -48.64
CA VAL A 215 2.75 -16.82 -50.05
C VAL A 215 3.95 -16.62 -50.98
N LEU A 216 4.78 -15.61 -50.72
CA LEU A 216 6.01 -15.37 -51.50
C LEU A 216 7.01 -16.51 -51.32
N LEU A 217 7.22 -16.97 -50.09
CA LEU A 217 8.13 -18.06 -49.77
C LEU A 217 7.70 -19.38 -50.44
N TYR A 218 6.39 -19.67 -50.45
CA TYR A 218 5.82 -20.79 -51.18
C TYR A 218 6.02 -20.64 -52.69
N SER A 219 5.73 -19.44 -53.23
CA SER A 219 5.87 -19.16 -54.67
C SER A 219 7.32 -19.29 -55.15
N VAL A 220 8.30 -18.82 -54.38
CA VAL A 220 9.73 -19.01 -54.67
C VAL A 220 10.10 -20.49 -54.61
N GLY A 221 9.56 -21.22 -53.62
CA GLY A 221 9.77 -22.66 -53.49
C GLY A 221 9.32 -23.47 -54.70
N LEU A 222 8.28 -23.03 -55.43
CA LEU A 222 7.82 -23.67 -56.66
C LEU A 222 8.84 -23.61 -57.81
N PHE A 223 9.74 -22.62 -57.80
CA PHE A 223 10.79 -22.46 -58.80
C PHE A 223 12.15 -23.01 -58.35
N MET A 224 12.25 -23.50 -57.11
CA MET A 224 13.44 -24.16 -56.56
C MET A 224 13.28 -25.69 -56.63
N ASP A 225 14.34 -26.43 -56.28
CA ASP A 225 14.32 -27.89 -56.26
C ASP A 225 13.16 -28.42 -55.39
N SER A 226 12.51 -29.49 -55.83
CA SER A 226 11.36 -30.14 -55.19
C SER A 226 11.55 -30.43 -53.69
N ASN A 227 12.80 -30.69 -53.29
CA ASN A 227 13.19 -30.91 -51.90
C ASN A 227 13.14 -29.67 -51.00
N PHE A 228 13.06 -28.45 -51.56
CA PHE A 228 13.01 -27.20 -50.80
C PHE A 228 11.68 -27.04 -50.07
N ILE A 229 10.57 -27.33 -50.75
CA ILE A 229 9.22 -27.20 -50.18
C ILE A 229 9.06 -28.18 -49.00
N GLU A 230 9.47 -29.44 -49.15
CA GLU A 230 9.36 -30.44 -48.07
C GLU A 230 10.21 -30.09 -46.84
N LYS A 231 11.40 -29.52 -47.04
CA LYS A 231 12.28 -29.11 -45.93
C LYS A 231 11.75 -27.89 -45.17
N VAL A 232 11.17 -26.93 -45.88
CA VAL A 232 10.73 -25.65 -45.29
C VAL A 232 9.30 -25.75 -44.75
N PHE A 233 8.37 -26.34 -45.49
CA PHE A 233 6.97 -26.54 -45.10
C PHE A 233 6.77 -27.89 -44.39
N SER A 234 7.61 -28.17 -43.41
CA SER A 234 7.44 -29.35 -42.56
C SER A 234 6.24 -29.21 -41.61
N SER A 235 5.78 -30.31 -41.01
CA SER A 235 4.72 -30.29 -39.99
C SER A 235 5.02 -29.34 -38.82
N HIS A 236 6.28 -29.25 -38.41
CA HIS A 236 6.73 -28.34 -37.35
C HIS A 236 6.57 -26.87 -37.75
N TYR A 237 6.81 -26.53 -39.03
CA TYR A 237 6.60 -25.18 -39.55
C TYR A 237 5.13 -24.78 -39.49
N PHE A 238 4.22 -25.66 -39.93
CA PHE A 238 2.78 -25.39 -39.86
C PHE A 238 2.29 -25.18 -38.44
N ILE A 239 2.75 -26.00 -37.48
CA ILE A 239 2.41 -25.83 -36.06
C ILE A 239 2.89 -24.48 -35.54
N LEU A 240 4.12 -24.07 -35.89
CA LEU A 240 4.68 -22.79 -35.46
C LEU A 240 3.93 -21.60 -36.06
N VAL A 241 3.66 -21.62 -37.38
CA VAL A 241 2.89 -20.56 -38.05
C VAL A 241 1.48 -20.48 -37.49
N PHE A 242 0.82 -21.62 -37.27
CA PHE A 242 -0.52 -21.66 -36.69
C PHE A 242 -0.57 -21.11 -35.26
N ALA A 243 0.41 -21.46 -34.42
CA ALA A 243 0.56 -20.90 -33.08
C ALA A 243 0.75 -19.38 -33.13
N LEU A 244 1.62 -18.90 -34.02
CA LEU A 244 1.91 -17.47 -34.16
C LEU A 244 0.70 -16.68 -34.69
N VAL A 245 -0.03 -17.22 -35.68
CA VAL A 245 -1.29 -16.65 -36.17
C VAL A 245 -2.33 -16.61 -35.05
N SER A 246 -2.46 -17.67 -34.26
CA SER A 246 -3.40 -17.72 -33.13
C SER A 246 -3.12 -16.62 -32.10
N ILE A 247 -1.85 -16.41 -31.76
CA ILE A 247 -1.43 -15.32 -30.86
C ILE A 247 -1.75 -13.95 -31.46
N LEU A 248 -1.47 -13.73 -32.74
CA LEU A 248 -1.74 -12.45 -33.41
C LEU A 248 -3.25 -12.16 -33.52
N VAL A 249 -4.05 -13.17 -33.84
CA VAL A 249 -5.52 -13.06 -33.89
C VAL A 249 -6.09 -12.75 -32.51
N TYR A 250 -5.60 -13.42 -31.46
CA TYR A 250 -5.99 -13.12 -30.09
C TYR A 250 -5.66 -11.67 -29.70
N ASN A 251 -4.43 -11.21 -29.99
CA ASN A 251 -4.02 -9.84 -29.73
C ASN A 251 -4.86 -8.81 -30.50
N LEU A 252 -5.20 -9.10 -31.76
CA LEU A 252 -6.07 -8.26 -32.57
C LEU A 252 -7.47 -8.16 -31.96
N GLY A 253 -8.04 -9.27 -31.52
CA GLY A 253 -9.33 -9.31 -30.83
C GLY A 253 -9.31 -8.52 -29.51
N PHE A 254 -8.26 -8.70 -28.72
CA PHE A 254 -8.07 -7.97 -27.46
C PHE A 254 -7.94 -6.45 -27.67
N ALA A 255 -7.09 -6.03 -28.61
CA ALA A 255 -6.91 -4.62 -28.96
C ALA A 255 -8.22 -4.00 -29.48
N THR A 256 -8.98 -4.75 -30.29
CA THR A 256 -10.28 -4.29 -30.81
C THR A 256 -11.31 -4.11 -29.71
N LYS A 257 -11.39 -5.04 -28.76
CA LYS A 257 -12.31 -4.94 -27.62
C LYS A 257 -12.00 -3.71 -26.76
N ASN A 258 -10.73 -3.50 -26.42
CA ASN A 258 -10.31 -2.35 -25.62
C ASN A 258 -10.54 -1.03 -26.36
N TYR A 259 -10.20 -0.96 -27.65
CA TYR A 259 -10.51 0.20 -28.48
C TYR A 259 -12.00 0.57 -28.42
N ASN A 260 -12.90 -0.41 -28.58
CA ASN A 260 -14.33 -0.18 -28.53
C ASN A 260 -14.80 0.31 -27.15
N ILE A 261 -14.27 -0.26 -26.07
CA ILE A 261 -14.58 0.17 -24.70
C ILE A 261 -14.18 1.63 -24.50
N TYR A 262 -12.92 1.98 -24.80
CA TYR A 262 -12.44 3.35 -24.60
C TYR A 262 -13.10 4.36 -25.54
N SER A 263 -13.44 3.95 -26.76
CA SER A 263 -14.22 4.79 -27.68
C SER A 263 -15.62 5.07 -27.12
N ASN A 264 -16.29 4.07 -26.55
CA ASN A 264 -17.62 4.26 -25.93
C ASN A 264 -17.55 5.12 -24.66
N LEU A 265 -16.51 4.93 -23.85
CA LEU A 265 -16.27 5.77 -22.67
C LEU A 265 -15.99 7.22 -23.06
N LEU A 266 -15.19 7.44 -24.11
CA LEU A 266 -14.95 8.77 -24.68
C LEU A 266 -16.26 9.45 -25.10
N ILE A 267 -17.10 8.76 -25.88
CA ILE A 267 -18.40 9.29 -26.32
C ILE A 267 -19.27 9.66 -25.11
N THR A 268 -19.33 8.76 -24.13
CA THR A 268 -20.14 8.96 -22.92
C THR A 268 -19.64 10.14 -22.09
N SER A 269 -18.33 10.26 -21.88
CA SER A 269 -17.73 11.38 -21.15
C SER A 269 -17.89 12.70 -21.89
N ASN A 270 -17.77 12.71 -23.22
CA ASN A 270 -18.07 13.90 -24.03
C ASN A 270 -19.54 14.31 -23.94
N HIS A 271 -20.47 13.34 -23.93
CA HIS A 271 -21.87 13.64 -23.70
C HIS A 271 -22.09 14.26 -22.31
N ARG A 272 -21.50 13.68 -21.26
CA ARG A 272 -21.58 14.22 -19.88
C ARG A 272 -20.97 15.61 -19.77
N TYR A 273 -19.84 15.86 -20.44
CA TYR A 273 -19.23 17.18 -20.56
C TYR A 273 -20.19 18.19 -21.20
N ASN A 274 -20.78 17.86 -22.35
CA ASN A 274 -21.72 18.74 -23.05
C ASN A 274 -22.97 19.04 -22.21
N VAL A 275 -23.47 18.05 -21.46
CA VAL A 275 -24.59 18.24 -20.51
C VAL A 275 -24.19 19.16 -19.37
N ALA A 276 -23.01 18.93 -18.77
CA ALA A 276 -22.50 19.78 -17.68
C ALA A 276 -22.27 21.23 -18.14
N GLU A 277 -21.72 21.41 -19.34
CA GLU A 277 -21.53 22.74 -19.94
C GLU A 277 -22.86 23.44 -20.23
N THR A 278 -23.85 22.70 -20.73
CA THR A 278 -25.21 23.24 -20.99
C THR A 278 -25.92 23.61 -19.68
N MET A 279 -25.81 22.77 -18.65
CA MET A 279 -26.34 23.06 -17.32
C MET A 279 -25.67 24.29 -16.72
N ASN A 280 -24.35 24.41 -16.84
CA ASN A 280 -23.61 25.58 -16.37
C ASN A 280 -24.08 26.86 -17.07
N ARG A 281 -24.24 26.82 -18.40
CA ARG A 281 -24.76 27.96 -19.18
C ARG A 281 -26.20 28.31 -18.78
N PHE A 282 -27.05 27.32 -18.54
CA PHE A 282 -28.44 27.52 -18.11
C PHE A 282 -28.54 28.15 -16.72
N LEU A 283 -27.73 27.69 -15.77
CA LEU A 283 -27.68 28.24 -14.41
C LEU A 283 -27.04 29.65 -14.40
N GLY A 284 -26.08 29.90 -15.28
CA GLY A 284 -25.40 31.20 -15.41
C GLY A 284 -26.23 32.30 -16.08
N THR A 285 -27.22 31.98 -16.92
CA THR A 285 -28.04 32.99 -17.63
C THR A 285 -29.34 33.38 -16.91
N ASN A 286 -29.75 32.64 -15.87
CA ASN A 286 -31.00 32.83 -15.12
C ASN A 286 -32.22 33.24 -15.98
N PRO A 287 -32.57 32.49 -17.04
CA PRO A 287 -33.59 32.90 -18.00
C PRO A 287 -35.01 32.89 -17.38
N PRO A 288 -35.92 33.77 -17.85
CA PRO A 288 -37.32 33.79 -17.43
C PRO A 288 -38.00 32.44 -17.64
N PRO A 289 -39.07 32.09 -16.89
CA PRO A 289 -39.69 30.77 -16.92
C PRO A 289 -40.16 30.31 -18.32
N GLU A 290 -40.51 31.24 -19.20
CA GLU A 290 -41.08 30.97 -20.53
C GLU A 290 -40.02 30.47 -21.53
N ASP A 291 -38.79 31.00 -21.50
CA ASP A 291 -37.68 30.64 -22.42
C ASP A 291 -37.00 29.31 -22.07
N ARG A 292 -37.25 28.74 -20.88
CA ARG A 292 -36.62 27.50 -20.41
C ARG A 292 -36.99 26.28 -21.25
N SER A 293 -38.18 26.33 -21.87
CA SER A 293 -38.71 25.23 -22.69
C SER A 293 -38.23 25.26 -24.14
N GLU A 294 -37.81 26.42 -24.66
CA GLU A 294 -37.35 26.56 -26.04
C GLU A 294 -35.89 26.13 -26.22
N ILE A 295 -35.02 26.41 -25.23
CA ILE A 295 -33.60 26.00 -25.25
C ILE A 295 -33.45 24.47 -25.21
N ILE A 296 -34.40 23.77 -24.57
CA ILE A 296 -34.43 22.29 -24.52
C ILE A 296 -34.99 21.70 -25.82
N LYS A 297 -35.78 22.45 -26.60
CA LYS A 297 -36.42 21.98 -27.85
C LYS A 297 -35.59 22.21 -29.11
N GLN A 298 -34.54 23.02 -29.08
CA GLN A 298 -33.74 23.37 -30.27
C GLN A 298 -32.57 22.41 -30.59
N LYS A 299 -32.47 21.21 -29.98
CA LYS A 299 -31.48 20.19 -30.38
C LYS A 299 -32.03 18.78 -30.40
#